data_AF-A0A8J2RXF3-F1
#
_entry.id   AF-A0A8J2RXF3-F1
#
_cell.length_a   1.000
_cell.length_b   1.000
_cell.length_c   1.000
_cell.angle_alpha   90.00
_cell.angle_beta   90.00
_cell.angle_gamma   90.00
#
_symmetry.space_group_name_H-M   'P 1'
#
loop_
_entity.id
_entity.type
_entity.pdbx_description
1 polymer ?
#
loop_
_entity_poly.entity_id
_entity_poly.type
_entity_poly.pdbx_seq_one_letter_code
_entity_poly.pdbx_strand_id
1 'polypeptide(L)'
;MAPGDGIIPAGSFHQSSHRQPFVVLKLFLGYILLHPDYNYQLKKMQFKWLIVLAISACLLLSVEAHEKKRKITKKLKKTDEKQPVEQLDIQDAIDVLVDDEVALKDNLCAKKHCGAGKECRVNENGVAECLCMDHCPEEKDPRRMICSNQNETWNSDCELYRMRCLCKSGSPGCVDSKYDHAHVEYFGTCRDVPQCTADEMADFPRRMRDWLFNVMRDLADRHDLSPHFLKLEREAEKDNSRRWANAAIWKFCDLDGHPHDRKVSRHELFPIRAPLLALEHCIQPFLDGCDADNDHFITLQEWGTCLELTEEEIEDKCDDVRDEAENGL
;
A
#
# COMPACT_ATOMS: atom_id res chain seq x y z
N MET A 1 -3.79 63.01 47.62
CA MET A 1 -3.60 63.58 46.27
C MET A 1 -4.72 63.07 45.38
N ALA A 2 -5.63 63.97 45.02
CA ALA A 2 -6.71 63.74 44.07
C ALA A 2 -6.20 63.93 42.62
N PRO A 3 -7.05 63.59 41.62
CA PRO A 3 -6.69 63.25 40.24
C PRO A 3 -7.01 64.38 39.23
N GLY A 4 -6.93 64.09 37.93
CA GLY A 4 -7.56 64.86 36.84
C GLY A 4 -7.43 64.08 35.53
N ASP A 5 -8.52 63.60 34.92
CA ASP A 5 -9.44 64.34 34.02
C ASP A 5 -8.76 64.61 32.66
N GLY A 6 -9.30 64.33 31.48
CA GLY A 6 -10.66 64.04 31.06
C GLY A 6 -10.88 64.70 29.68
N ILE A 7 -11.82 64.13 28.91
CA ILE A 7 -12.78 64.86 28.04
C ILE A 7 -12.42 65.17 26.57
N ILE A 8 -13.36 64.71 25.72
CA ILE A 8 -13.66 64.92 24.29
C ILE A 8 -14.25 66.35 24.05
N PRO A 9 -14.13 66.99 22.87
CA PRO A 9 -15.30 67.10 21.94
C PRO A 9 -14.88 67.01 20.45
N ALA A 10 -15.63 66.38 19.53
CA ALA A 10 -16.91 66.71 18.89
C ALA A 10 -16.84 67.65 17.65
N GLY A 11 -17.32 67.12 16.51
CA GLY A 11 -17.88 67.83 15.33
C GLY A 11 -16.88 68.30 14.26
N SER A 12 -17.15 68.38 12.96
CA SER A 12 -18.30 68.05 12.07
C SER A 12 -17.83 68.37 10.64
N PHE A 13 -18.30 67.64 9.61
CA PHE A 13 -18.80 68.11 8.29
C PHE A 13 -18.95 66.89 7.35
N HIS A 14 -20.18 66.41 7.08
CA HIS A 14 -21.00 66.70 5.87
C HIS A 14 -20.32 66.24 4.55
N GLN A 15 -20.94 65.45 3.66
CA GLN A 15 -22.36 65.33 3.33
C GLN A 15 -22.61 64.17 2.33
N SER A 16 -23.80 63.53 2.44
CA SER A 16 -24.73 63.12 1.33
C SER A 16 -24.26 62.08 0.29
N SER A 17 -25.05 61.14 -0.24
CA SER A 17 -26.50 60.86 -0.29
C SER A 17 -26.64 59.45 -0.88
N HIS A 18 -27.28 58.48 -0.22
CA HIS A 18 -28.71 58.15 -0.27
C HIS A 18 -29.18 57.26 -1.45
N ARG A 19 -29.62 56.06 -1.04
CA ARG A 19 -30.78 55.25 -1.50
C ARG A 19 -30.78 54.46 -2.82
N GLN A 20 -31.01 53.16 -2.62
CA GLN A 20 -31.69 52.23 -3.54
C GLN A 20 -33.10 52.72 -3.92
N PRO A 21 -33.71 52.17 -4.99
CA PRO A 21 -34.77 51.19 -4.73
C PRO A 21 -34.83 50.00 -5.71
N PHE A 22 -35.53 48.97 -5.22
CA PHE A 22 -36.00 47.76 -5.89
C PHE A 22 -36.98 48.04 -7.06
N VAL A 23 -36.92 47.15 -8.07
CA VAL A 23 -38.04 46.60 -8.88
C VAL A 23 -38.77 47.56 -9.83
N VAL A 24 -38.55 47.42 -11.15
CA VAL A 24 -39.59 47.31 -12.21
C VAL A 24 -38.99 46.64 -13.48
N LEU A 25 -39.75 45.71 -14.08
CA LEU A 25 -39.74 45.22 -15.48
C LEU A 25 -38.76 44.11 -15.95
N LYS A 26 -39.31 42.88 -15.94
CA LYS A 26 -39.11 41.86 -16.97
C LYS A 26 -39.39 42.44 -18.37
N LEU A 27 -38.57 42.09 -19.37
CA LEU A 27 -38.88 41.69 -20.77
C LEU A 27 -37.66 41.97 -21.67
N PHE A 28 -37.54 41.22 -22.78
CA PHE A 28 -36.48 41.23 -23.80
C PHE A 28 -35.34 40.20 -23.67
N LEU A 29 -35.74 38.93 -23.61
CA LEU A 29 -35.09 37.86 -24.37
C LEU A 29 -35.80 37.76 -25.73
N GLY A 30 -35.07 37.97 -26.82
CA GLY A 30 -35.54 37.69 -28.18
C GLY A 30 -35.19 38.75 -29.20
N TYR A 31 -34.07 38.57 -29.92
CA TYR A 31 -33.95 38.81 -31.37
C TYR A 31 -32.52 38.44 -31.84
N ILE A 32 -32.27 37.13 -31.95
CA ILE A 32 -31.30 36.59 -32.90
C ILE A 32 -32.13 36.17 -34.11
N LEU A 33 -31.55 36.34 -35.31
CA LEU A 33 -32.08 36.07 -36.67
C LEU A 33 -32.50 37.34 -37.41
N LEU A 34 -31.63 37.83 -38.30
CA LEU A 34 -31.89 38.11 -39.72
C LEU A 34 -30.63 38.70 -40.40
N HIS A 35 -30.41 38.31 -41.67
CA HIS A 35 -29.37 38.69 -42.66
C HIS A 35 -28.14 37.78 -42.85
N PRO A 36 -28.24 36.82 -43.80
CA PRO A 36 -27.11 36.20 -44.48
C PRO A 36 -26.96 36.73 -45.91
N ASP A 37 -25.86 37.43 -46.25
CA ASP A 37 -25.30 37.39 -47.62
C ASP A 37 -23.96 38.12 -47.71
N TYR A 38 -22.85 37.44 -47.40
CA TYR A 38 -21.52 37.74 -47.95
C TYR A 38 -20.55 36.59 -47.61
N ASN A 39 -20.21 35.72 -48.59
CA ASN A 39 -18.90 35.04 -48.76
C ASN A 39 -18.98 33.72 -49.54
N TYR A 40 -19.42 33.78 -50.80
CA TYR A 40 -19.32 32.61 -51.70
C TYR A 40 -17.94 32.51 -52.39
N GLN A 41 -17.26 33.64 -52.63
CA GLN A 41 -15.98 33.65 -53.37
C GLN A 41 -14.76 33.25 -52.51
N LEU A 42 -14.77 33.56 -51.21
CA LEU A 42 -13.64 33.28 -50.30
C LEU A 42 -13.50 31.77 -49.99
N LYS A 43 -14.62 31.04 -49.92
CA LYS A 43 -14.63 29.59 -49.68
C LYS A 43 -14.06 28.78 -50.86
N LYS A 44 -14.20 29.26 -52.10
CA LYS A 44 -13.72 28.56 -53.31
C LYS A 44 -12.20 28.59 -53.44
N MET A 45 -11.54 29.67 -53.02
CA MET A 45 -10.08 29.74 -52.95
C MET A 45 -9.53 28.85 -51.83
N GLN A 46 -10.15 28.87 -50.65
CA GLN A 46 -9.78 28.00 -49.52
C GLN A 46 -9.89 26.50 -49.88
N PHE A 47 -10.94 26.09 -50.60
CA PHE A 47 -11.12 24.70 -51.01
C PHE A 47 -10.06 24.23 -52.03
N LYS A 48 -9.64 25.10 -52.94
CA LYS A 48 -8.55 24.77 -53.89
C LYS A 48 -7.20 24.60 -53.19
N TRP A 49 -6.90 25.43 -52.19
CA TRP A 49 -5.67 25.29 -51.39
C TRP A 49 -5.68 24.02 -50.54
N LEU A 50 -6.82 23.63 -49.96
CA LEU A 50 -6.96 22.39 -49.21
C LEU A 50 -6.76 21.14 -50.09
N ILE A 51 -7.23 21.15 -51.34
CA ILE A 51 -6.99 20.05 -52.29
C ILE A 51 -5.50 19.94 -52.64
N VAL A 52 -4.82 21.07 -52.89
CA VAL A 52 -3.38 21.06 -53.20
C VAL A 52 -2.55 20.56 -52.01
N LEU A 53 -2.90 20.99 -50.79
CA LEU A 53 -2.25 20.49 -49.56
C LEU A 53 -2.51 18.99 -49.34
N ALA A 54 -3.73 18.50 -49.60
CA ALA A 54 -4.05 17.09 -49.49
C ALA A 54 -3.28 16.24 -50.52
N ILE A 55 -3.17 16.69 -51.77
CA ILE A 55 -2.39 16.00 -52.80
C ILE A 55 -0.90 16.00 -52.46
N SER A 56 -0.36 17.12 -51.97
CA SER A 56 1.05 17.19 -51.52
C SER A 56 1.33 16.28 -50.33
N ALA A 57 0.41 16.20 -49.37
CA ALA A 57 0.53 15.27 -48.24
C ALA A 57 0.46 13.81 -48.69
N CYS A 58 -0.42 13.49 -49.65
CA CYS A 58 -0.57 12.15 -50.20
C CYS A 58 0.69 11.71 -51.00
N LEU A 59 1.33 12.64 -51.71
CA LEU A 59 2.61 12.41 -52.38
C LEU A 59 3.76 12.17 -51.38
N LEU A 60 3.79 12.91 -50.26
CA LEU A 60 4.81 12.68 -49.22
C LEU A 60 4.65 11.32 -48.53
N LEU A 61 3.41 10.91 -48.21
CA LEU A 61 3.13 9.61 -47.60
C LEU A 61 3.49 8.43 -48.51
N SER A 62 3.31 8.58 -49.83
CA SER A 62 3.67 7.52 -50.80
C SER A 62 5.19 7.40 -51.01
N VAL A 63 5.96 8.48 -50.83
CA VAL A 63 7.44 8.44 -50.85
C VAL A 63 8.00 7.73 -49.62
N GLU A 64 7.49 8.01 -48.42
CA GLU A 64 7.93 7.33 -47.17
C GLU A 64 7.62 5.83 -47.18
N ALA A 65 6.49 5.42 -47.76
CA ALA A 65 6.14 4.01 -47.90
C ALA A 65 7.09 3.24 -48.84
N HIS A 66 7.63 3.90 -49.88
CA HIS A 66 8.57 3.29 -50.82
C HIS A 66 9.99 3.15 -50.22
N GLU A 67 10.43 4.09 -49.37
CA GLU A 67 11.71 3.97 -48.66
C GLU A 67 11.73 2.81 -47.64
N LYS A 68 10.64 2.59 -46.90
CA LYS A 68 10.55 1.49 -45.92
C LYS A 68 10.64 0.11 -46.60
N LYS A 69 9.98 -0.08 -47.76
CA LYS A 69 10.10 -1.33 -48.53
C LYS A 69 11.52 -1.58 -49.02
N ARG A 70 12.23 -0.54 -49.51
CA ARG A 70 13.61 -0.66 -50.00
C ARG A 70 14.62 -1.05 -48.90
N LYS A 71 14.38 -0.64 -47.65
CA LYS A 71 15.21 -1.02 -46.49
C LYS A 71 14.98 -2.48 -46.04
N ILE A 72 13.75 -2.98 -46.12
CA ILE A 72 13.43 -4.39 -45.80
C ILE A 72 14.02 -5.35 -46.83
N THR A 73 13.90 -5.05 -48.13
CA THR A 73 14.47 -5.91 -49.20
C THR A 73 16.00 -5.96 -49.18
N LYS A 74 16.68 -4.91 -48.67
CA LYS A 74 18.15 -4.92 -48.47
C LYS A 74 18.58 -5.72 -47.24
N LYS A 75 17.75 -5.84 -46.20
CA LYS A 75 18.03 -6.71 -45.03
C LYS A 75 17.85 -8.19 -45.35
N LEU A 76 16.85 -8.55 -46.16
CA LEU A 76 16.59 -9.94 -46.57
C LEU A 76 17.59 -10.51 -47.60
N LYS A 77 18.48 -9.69 -48.18
CA LYS A 77 19.46 -10.12 -49.18
C LYS A 77 20.89 -10.27 -48.61
N LYS A 78 21.07 -10.11 -47.29
CA LYS A 78 22.38 -10.15 -46.61
C LYS A 78 22.56 -11.35 -45.68
N THR A 79 21.66 -12.32 -45.72
CA THR A 79 21.74 -13.55 -44.92
C THR A 79 21.64 -14.75 -45.85
N ASP A 80 22.65 -14.93 -46.69
CA ASP A 80 22.84 -16.16 -47.46
C ASP A 80 24.34 -16.32 -47.74
N GLU A 81 25.08 -16.55 -46.67
CA GLU A 81 26.46 -17.01 -46.74
C GLU A 81 26.52 -18.33 -45.96
N LYS A 82 26.63 -19.43 -46.73
CA LYS A 82 26.73 -20.81 -46.26
C LYS A 82 27.76 -20.94 -45.13
N GLN A 83 27.35 -21.53 -44.02
CA GLN A 83 28.25 -22.25 -43.11
C GLN A 83 27.97 -23.76 -43.14
N PRO A 84 28.98 -24.61 -42.92
CA PRO A 84 28.84 -26.06 -43.00
C PRO A 84 28.00 -26.57 -41.83
N VAL A 85 27.24 -27.64 -42.07
CA VAL A 85 26.54 -28.38 -41.00
C VAL A 85 27.60 -29.05 -40.13
N GLU A 86 27.89 -28.44 -38.98
CA GLU A 86 28.62 -29.08 -37.89
C GLU A 86 27.65 -30.01 -37.17
N GLN A 87 28.08 -31.25 -37.01
CA GLN A 87 27.31 -32.32 -36.39
C GLN A 87 27.06 -31.94 -34.94
N LEU A 88 25.81 -31.59 -34.59
CA LEU A 88 25.41 -31.31 -33.20
C LEU A 88 25.93 -32.44 -32.31
N ASP A 89 26.79 -32.09 -31.35
CA ASP A 89 27.25 -33.02 -30.34
C ASP A 89 26.02 -33.47 -29.55
N ILE A 90 25.87 -34.79 -29.40
CA ILE A 90 24.80 -35.39 -28.60
C ILE A 90 24.88 -34.85 -27.16
N GLN A 91 26.08 -34.45 -26.70
CA GLN A 91 26.28 -33.82 -25.40
C GLN A 91 25.61 -32.43 -25.31
N ASP A 92 25.72 -31.58 -26.33
CA ASP A 92 25.08 -30.25 -26.33
C ASP A 92 23.55 -30.35 -26.33
N ALA A 93 22.99 -31.34 -27.02
CA ALA A 93 21.55 -31.59 -27.01
C ALA A 93 21.06 -32.14 -25.66
N ILE A 94 21.87 -32.96 -24.98
CA ILE A 94 21.57 -33.44 -23.63
C ILE A 94 21.64 -32.29 -22.63
N ASP A 95 22.66 -31.44 -22.71
CA ASP A 95 22.84 -30.32 -21.80
C ASP A 95 21.68 -29.31 -21.91
N VAL A 96 21.18 -29.05 -23.13
CA VAL A 96 19.96 -28.23 -23.35
C VAL A 96 18.70 -28.87 -22.74
N LEU A 97 18.54 -30.19 -22.85
CA LEU A 97 17.39 -30.90 -22.27
C LEU A 97 17.46 -30.98 -20.73
N VAL A 98 18.67 -31.07 -20.18
CA VAL A 98 18.91 -31.05 -18.73
C VAL A 98 18.65 -29.66 -18.16
N ASP A 99 19.03 -28.60 -18.87
CA ASP A 99 18.81 -27.21 -18.46
C ASP A 99 17.30 -26.86 -18.45
N ASP A 100 16.55 -27.35 -19.45
CA ASP A 100 15.08 -27.20 -19.50
C ASP A 100 14.38 -27.95 -18.36
N GLU A 101 14.82 -29.17 -17.98
CA GLU A 101 14.26 -29.90 -16.83
C GLU A 101 14.55 -29.23 -15.48
N VAL A 102 15.74 -28.65 -15.31
CA VAL A 102 16.11 -27.92 -14.07
C VAL A 102 15.32 -26.61 -13.98
N ALA A 103 15.19 -25.87 -15.08
CA ALA A 103 14.38 -24.66 -15.14
C ALA A 103 12.87 -24.92 -14.92
N LEU A 104 12.36 -26.07 -15.35
CA LEU A 104 10.99 -26.52 -15.08
C LEU A 104 10.77 -26.93 -13.61
N LYS A 105 11.77 -27.51 -12.95
CA LYS A 105 11.71 -27.89 -11.52
C LYS A 105 11.71 -26.66 -10.60
N ASP A 106 12.51 -25.64 -10.88
CA ASP A 106 12.49 -24.39 -10.11
C ASP A 106 11.17 -23.61 -10.24
N ASN A 107 10.45 -23.78 -11.36
CA ASN A 107 9.14 -23.16 -11.58
C ASN A 107 8.06 -23.66 -10.60
N LEU A 108 8.17 -24.90 -10.09
CA LEU A 108 7.19 -25.46 -9.14
C LEU A 108 7.26 -24.77 -7.77
N CYS A 109 8.45 -24.39 -7.33
CA CYS A 109 8.64 -23.65 -6.08
C CYS A 109 8.39 -22.15 -6.24
N ALA A 110 8.55 -21.60 -7.45
CA ALA A 110 8.33 -20.18 -7.71
C ALA A 110 6.93 -19.67 -7.31
N LYS A 111 5.91 -20.52 -7.35
CA LYS A 111 4.51 -20.18 -6.98
C LYS A 111 4.06 -20.78 -5.65
N LYS A 112 4.91 -21.54 -4.96
CA LYS A 112 4.55 -22.23 -3.72
C LYS A 112 4.99 -21.42 -2.51
N HIS A 113 4.01 -20.88 -1.78
CA HIS A 113 4.28 -20.20 -0.51
C HIS A 113 4.44 -21.21 0.62
N CYS A 114 5.59 -21.17 1.29
CA CYS A 114 5.86 -21.95 2.49
C CYS A 114 5.73 -21.06 3.74
N GLY A 115 5.21 -21.63 4.83
CA GLY A 115 5.11 -20.91 6.10
C GLY A 115 6.49 -20.56 6.69
N ALA A 116 6.51 -19.64 7.67
CA ALA A 116 7.75 -19.16 8.27
C ALA A 116 8.63 -20.28 8.85
N GLY A 117 9.94 -20.22 8.54
CA GLY A 117 10.94 -21.22 8.91
C GLY A 117 11.04 -22.41 7.96
N LYS A 118 10.29 -22.38 6.84
CA LYS A 118 10.31 -23.40 5.79
C LYS A 118 10.75 -22.83 4.45
N GLU A 119 11.39 -23.66 3.64
CA GLU A 119 11.72 -23.38 2.25
C GLU A 119 11.12 -24.43 1.33
N CYS A 120 10.85 -24.04 0.09
CA CYS A 120 10.31 -24.95 -0.92
C CYS A 120 11.45 -25.74 -1.57
N ARG A 121 11.32 -27.06 -1.64
CA ARG A 121 12.21 -27.95 -2.39
C ARG A 121 11.40 -28.94 -3.22
N VAL A 122 11.91 -29.29 -4.39
CA VAL A 122 11.29 -30.30 -5.24
C VAL A 122 11.90 -31.65 -4.90
N ASN A 123 11.07 -32.62 -4.52
CA ASN A 123 11.53 -33.97 -4.23
C ASN A 123 11.80 -34.78 -5.52
N GLU A 124 12.35 -35.99 -5.39
CA GLU A 124 12.70 -36.87 -6.51
C GLU A 124 11.51 -37.21 -7.43
N ASN A 125 10.28 -37.13 -6.92
CA ASN A 125 9.05 -37.37 -7.67
C ASN A 125 8.56 -36.14 -8.44
N GLY A 126 9.31 -35.03 -8.43
CA GLY A 126 8.91 -33.79 -9.08
C GLY A 126 7.81 -33.03 -8.33
N VAL A 127 7.63 -33.28 -7.02
CA VAL A 127 6.64 -32.58 -6.20
C VAL A 127 7.34 -31.52 -5.34
N ALA A 128 6.88 -30.27 -5.45
CA ALA A 128 7.32 -29.19 -4.56
C ALA A 128 6.76 -29.41 -3.15
N GLU A 129 7.61 -29.41 -2.14
CA GLU A 129 7.27 -29.57 -0.72
C GLU A 129 7.96 -28.50 0.14
N CYS A 130 7.34 -28.15 1.27
CA CYS A 130 7.88 -27.15 2.19
C CYS A 130 8.61 -27.86 3.33
N LEU A 131 9.94 -27.83 3.30
CA LEU A 131 10.81 -28.42 4.31
C LEU A 131 11.33 -27.34 5.26
N CYS A 132 11.79 -27.72 6.45
CA CYS A 132 12.45 -26.75 7.33
C CYS A 132 13.72 -26.22 6.66
N MET A 133 13.99 -24.92 6.84
CA MET A 133 15.18 -24.31 6.25
C MET A 133 16.46 -24.98 6.75
N ASP A 134 17.43 -25.19 5.85
CA ASP A 134 18.71 -25.78 6.24
C ASP A 134 19.58 -24.79 7.02
N HIS A 135 19.67 -23.55 6.56
CA HIS A 135 20.43 -22.46 7.18
C HIS A 135 19.67 -21.13 7.12
N CYS A 136 19.99 -20.20 8.01
CA CYS A 136 19.57 -18.81 7.89
C CYS A 136 20.77 -17.88 7.63
N PRO A 137 20.56 -16.75 6.96
CA PRO A 137 21.59 -15.72 6.85
C PRO A 137 22.03 -15.21 8.23
N GLU A 138 23.31 -14.91 8.36
CA GLU A 138 23.85 -14.33 9.59
C GLU A 138 23.49 -12.84 9.67
N GLU A 139 22.72 -12.46 10.68
CA GLU A 139 22.40 -11.06 10.97
C GLU A 139 23.49 -10.42 11.83
N LYS A 140 24.04 -9.29 11.36
CA LYS A 140 25.09 -8.54 12.08
C LYS A 140 24.56 -7.33 12.82
N ASP A 141 23.34 -6.91 12.49
CA ASP A 141 22.70 -5.75 13.10
C ASP A 141 21.88 -6.18 14.33
N PRO A 142 22.24 -5.74 15.55
CA PRO A 142 21.50 -6.09 16.77
C PRO A 142 20.00 -5.70 16.72
N ARG A 143 19.63 -4.75 15.86
CA ARG A 143 18.23 -4.34 15.67
C ARG A 143 17.40 -5.34 14.85
N ARG A 144 18.06 -6.22 14.09
CA ARG A 144 17.44 -7.30 13.31
C ARG A 144 17.41 -8.64 14.06
N MET A 145 18.11 -8.72 15.19
CA MET A 145 17.92 -9.79 16.16
C MET A 145 16.50 -9.74 16.74
N ILE A 146 16.11 -10.79 17.45
CA ILE A 146 14.80 -10.86 18.08
C ILE A 146 14.88 -11.39 19.51
N CYS A 147 13.90 -11.05 20.32
CA CYS A 147 13.61 -11.73 21.58
C CYS A 147 12.43 -12.68 21.36
N SER A 148 12.55 -13.92 21.82
CA SER A 148 11.45 -14.90 21.74
C SER A 148 10.54 -14.83 22.96
N ASN A 149 9.37 -15.47 22.86
CA ASN A 149 8.43 -15.66 23.98
C ASN A 149 9.03 -16.44 25.17
N GLN A 150 10.21 -17.05 24.99
CA GLN A 150 10.96 -17.73 26.05
C GLN A 150 12.01 -16.81 26.71
N ASN A 151 11.98 -15.50 26.41
CA ASN A 151 12.96 -14.51 26.87
C ASN A 151 14.41 -14.86 26.46
N GLU A 152 14.57 -15.46 25.29
CA GLU A 152 15.86 -15.81 24.70
C GLU A 152 16.13 -14.95 23.46
N THR A 153 17.36 -14.45 23.33
CA THR A 153 17.76 -13.65 22.16
C THR A 153 18.20 -14.58 21.03
N TRP A 154 17.67 -14.36 19.83
CA TRP A 154 18.01 -15.10 18.63
C TRP A 154 18.64 -14.16 17.60
N ASN A 155 19.51 -14.73 16.75
CA ASN A 155 20.22 -13.97 15.72
C ASN A 155 19.26 -13.30 14.74
N SER A 156 18.18 -13.99 14.38
CA SER A 156 17.13 -13.49 13.49
C SER A 156 15.82 -14.22 13.77
N ASP A 157 14.72 -13.68 13.26
CA ASP A 157 13.43 -14.36 13.20
C ASP A 157 13.49 -15.65 12.37
N CYS A 158 14.29 -15.68 11.30
CA CYS A 158 14.56 -16.87 10.51
C CYS A 158 15.03 -18.04 11.38
N GLU A 159 16.05 -17.83 12.23
CA GLU A 159 16.61 -18.90 13.07
C GLU A 159 15.58 -19.43 14.08
N LEU A 160 14.79 -18.55 14.67
CA LEU A 160 13.72 -18.95 15.59
C LEU A 160 12.67 -19.81 14.87
N TYR A 161 12.19 -19.36 13.72
CA TYR A 161 11.17 -20.08 12.97
C TYR A 161 11.68 -21.39 12.38
N ARG A 162 12.96 -21.43 11.99
CA ARG A 162 13.66 -22.67 11.60
C ARG A 162 13.68 -23.64 12.77
N MET A 163 14.09 -23.21 13.97
CA MET A 163 14.06 -24.07 15.16
C MET A 163 12.66 -24.58 15.47
N ARG A 164 11.65 -23.70 15.42
CA ARG A 164 10.25 -24.08 15.58
C ARG A 164 9.83 -25.14 14.57
N CYS A 165 10.22 -24.99 13.31
CA CYS A 165 9.92 -25.97 12.27
C CYS A 165 10.50 -27.35 12.64
N LEU A 166 11.79 -27.39 12.98
CA LEU A 166 12.50 -28.62 13.33
C LEU A 166 11.88 -29.32 14.55
N CYS A 167 11.47 -28.55 15.56
CA CYS A 167 10.83 -29.10 16.74
C CYS A 167 9.39 -29.56 16.49
N LYS A 168 8.61 -28.82 15.72
CA LYS A 168 7.26 -29.27 15.30
C LYS A 168 7.29 -30.54 14.45
N SER A 169 8.33 -30.76 13.64
CA SER A 169 8.48 -31.97 12.83
C SER A 169 9.15 -33.14 13.55
N GLY A 170 9.59 -32.96 14.80
CA GLY A 170 10.35 -33.99 15.53
C GLY A 170 11.69 -34.32 14.88
N SER A 171 12.27 -33.38 14.14
CA SER A 171 13.53 -33.58 13.43
C SER A 171 14.71 -33.63 14.41
N PRO A 172 15.81 -34.36 14.10
CA PRO A 172 16.96 -34.48 14.99
C PRO A 172 17.70 -33.16 15.24
N GLY A 173 17.46 -32.13 14.42
CA GLY A 173 17.98 -30.78 14.63
C GLY A 173 17.24 -29.95 15.68
N CYS A 174 16.14 -30.47 16.25
CA CYS A 174 15.45 -29.80 17.35
C CYS A 174 16.31 -29.86 18.63
N VAL A 175 16.57 -28.69 19.22
CA VAL A 175 17.34 -28.58 20.47
C VAL A 175 16.49 -28.93 21.69
N ASP A 176 15.26 -28.42 21.75
CA ASP A 176 14.33 -28.62 22.87
C ASP A 176 12.88 -28.51 22.37
N SER A 177 12.02 -29.41 22.84
CA SER A 177 10.58 -29.39 22.57
C SER A 177 9.91 -28.05 22.88
N LYS A 178 10.42 -27.26 23.83
CA LYS A 178 9.85 -25.94 24.18
C LYS A 178 9.78 -24.96 23.01
N TYR A 179 10.51 -25.22 21.93
CA TYR A 179 10.52 -24.37 20.74
C TYR A 179 9.43 -24.74 19.72
N ASP A 180 8.63 -25.78 19.95
CA ASP A 180 7.51 -26.15 19.10
C ASP A 180 6.49 -25.01 18.90
N HIS A 181 6.31 -24.16 19.91
CA HIS A 181 5.43 -22.99 19.91
C HIS A 181 6.19 -21.67 19.99
N ALA A 182 7.50 -21.69 19.71
CA ALA A 182 8.33 -20.49 19.72
C ALA A 182 7.83 -19.43 18.74
N HIS A 183 7.80 -18.18 19.17
CA HIS A 183 7.48 -17.05 18.32
C HIS A 183 8.23 -15.81 18.78
N VAL A 184 8.32 -14.83 17.88
CA VAL A 184 8.97 -13.56 18.17
C VAL A 184 8.08 -12.79 19.14
N GLU A 185 8.67 -12.38 20.26
CA GLU A 185 8.06 -11.50 21.25
C GLU A 185 8.17 -10.05 20.77
N TYR A 186 9.40 -9.62 20.47
CA TYR A 186 9.71 -8.31 19.88
C TYR A 186 11.04 -8.32 19.11
N PHE A 187 11.24 -7.30 18.29
CA PHE A 187 12.50 -7.09 17.57
C PHE A 187 13.57 -6.40 18.43
N GLY A 188 14.83 -6.78 18.21
CA GLY A 188 15.98 -6.45 19.03
C GLY A 188 16.35 -7.55 20.03
N THR A 189 17.45 -7.37 20.74
CA THR A 189 17.89 -8.30 21.79
C THR A 189 16.96 -8.26 22.99
N CYS A 190 16.85 -9.36 23.73
CA CYS A 190 16.07 -9.40 24.96
C CYS A 190 16.60 -8.37 25.97
N ARG A 191 15.66 -7.69 26.62
CA ARG A 191 15.86 -6.69 27.67
C ARG A 191 14.72 -6.75 28.67
N ASP A 192 14.95 -6.17 29.84
CA ASP A 192 13.91 -6.02 30.86
C ASP A 192 12.86 -5.00 30.39
N VAL A 193 11.67 -5.51 30.07
CA VAL A 193 10.49 -4.69 29.74
C VAL A 193 9.76 -4.40 31.05
N PRO A 194 9.63 -3.12 31.47
CA PRO A 194 8.95 -2.78 32.71
C PRO A 194 7.46 -3.12 32.65
N GLN A 195 6.84 -3.27 33.82
CA GLN A 195 5.38 -3.46 33.89
C GLN A 195 4.66 -2.14 33.59
N CYS A 196 3.54 -2.22 32.88
CA CYS A 196 2.71 -1.05 32.61
C CYS A 196 1.98 -0.61 33.88
N THR A 197 2.21 0.63 34.30
CA THR A 197 1.53 1.20 35.47
C THR A 197 0.10 1.64 35.11
N ALA A 198 -0.76 1.79 36.12
CA ALA A 198 -2.14 2.22 35.90
C ALA A 198 -2.23 3.61 35.25
N ASP A 199 -1.33 4.53 35.64
CA ASP A 199 -1.29 5.89 35.09
C ASP A 199 -0.83 5.90 33.62
N GLU A 200 0.16 5.06 33.27
CA GLU A 200 0.59 4.90 31.88
C GLU A 200 -0.51 4.27 31.02
N MET A 201 -1.20 3.25 31.53
CA MET A 201 -2.30 2.59 30.85
C MET A 201 -3.47 3.56 30.61
N ALA A 202 -3.78 4.43 31.58
CA ALA A 202 -4.85 5.41 31.44
C ALA A 202 -4.59 6.46 30.34
N ASP A 203 -3.32 6.71 30.00
CA ASP A 203 -2.95 7.62 28.89
C ASP A 203 -2.69 6.89 27.57
N PHE A 204 -2.43 5.58 27.61
CA PHE A 204 -2.01 4.79 26.46
C PHE A 204 -2.99 4.86 25.26
N PRO A 205 -4.32 4.70 25.43
CA PRO A 205 -5.27 4.81 24.32
C PRO A 205 -5.14 6.11 23.52
N ARG A 206 -4.92 7.23 24.23
CA ARG A 206 -4.74 8.56 23.64
C ARG A 206 -3.49 8.66 22.79
N ARG A 207 -2.36 8.22 23.35
CA ARG A 207 -1.09 8.22 22.61
C ARG A 207 -1.16 7.27 21.40
N MET A 208 -1.84 6.14 21.55
CA MET A 208 -2.01 5.17 20.47
C MET A 208 -2.80 5.77 19.30
N ARG A 209 -3.97 6.38 19.54
CA ARG A 209 -4.75 7.00 18.44
C ARG A 209 -4.03 8.18 17.77
N ASP A 210 -3.28 8.98 18.53
CA ASP A 210 -2.45 10.05 17.98
C ASP A 210 -1.29 9.49 17.14
N TRP A 211 -0.66 8.43 17.61
CA TRP A 211 0.40 7.73 16.88
C TRP A 211 -0.12 7.13 15.57
N LEU A 212 -1.27 6.43 15.61
CA LEU A 212 -1.90 5.85 14.41
C LEU A 212 -2.17 6.90 13.34
N PHE A 213 -2.71 8.06 13.73
CA PHE A 213 -2.94 9.15 12.80
C PHE A 213 -1.63 9.66 12.16
N ASN A 214 -0.58 9.84 12.96
CA ASN A 214 0.72 10.27 12.42
C ASN A 214 1.31 9.23 11.47
N VAL A 215 1.19 7.94 11.77
CA VAL A 215 1.62 6.85 10.87
C VAL A 215 0.84 6.89 9.56
N MET A 216 -0.49 7.06 9.63
CA MET A 216 -1.35 7.18 8.45
C MET A 216 -0.92 8.36 7.57
N ARG A 217 -0.67 9.54 8.17
CA ARG A 217 -0.17 10.71 7.45
C ARG A 217 1.20 10.47 6.81
N ASP A 218 2.14 9.87 7.55
CA ASP A 218 3.48 9.58 7.03
C ASP A 218 3.45 8.57 5.87
N LEU A 219 2.48 7.63 5.86
CA LEU A 219 2.24 6.74 4.72
C LEU A 219 1.60 7.47 3.54
N ALA A 220 0.67 8.40 3.80
CA ALA A 220 0.06 9.24 2.77
C ALA A 220 1.11 10.10 2.05
N ASP A 221 2.01 10.73 2.80
CA ASP A 221 3.11 11.55 2.28
C ASP A 221 4.08 10.72 1.41
N ARG A 222 4.33 9.47 1.80
CA ARG A 222 5.17 8.53 1.04
C ARG A 222 4.46 7.86 -0.12
N HIS A 223 3.16 8.10 -0.30
CA HIS A 223 2.31 7.48 -1.32
C HIS A 223 2.18 5.95 -1.14
N ASP A 224 2.27 5.48 0.11
CA ASP A 224 2.18 4.06 0.49
C ASP A 224 0.74 3.65 0.88
N LEU A 225 -0.22 4.58 0.89
CA LEU A 225 -1.64 4.27 1.14
C LEU A 225 -2.41 3.95 -0.14
N SER A 226 -3.41 3.07 -0.03
CA SER A 226 -4.40 2.85 -1.10
C SER A 226 -5.15 4.15 -1.43
N PRO A 227 -5.67 4.32 -2.65
CA PRO A 227 -6.46 5.50 -3.01
C PRO A 227 -7.65 5.75 -2.07
N HIS A 228 -8.25 4.68 -1.55
CA HIS A 228 -9.35 4.76 -0.60
C HIS A 228 -8.89 5.24 0.78
N PHE A 229 -7.82 4.65 1.35
CA PHE A 229 -7.30 5.10 2.64
C PHE A 229 -6.68 6.51 2.58
N LEU A 230 -6.11 6.90 1.43
CA LEU A 230 -5.66 8.28 1.21
C LEU A 230 -6.83 9.28 1.27
N LYS A 231 -8.03 8.89 0.85
CA LYS A 231 -9.21 9.74 0.99
C LYS A 231 -9.60 9.92 2.46
N LEU A 232 -9.58 8.84 3.24
CA LEU A 232 -9.86 8.87 4.68
C LEU A 232 -8.86 9.73 5.44
N GLU A 233 -7.58 9.64 5.09
CA GLU A 233 -6.53 10.50 5.66
C GLU A 233 -6.81 11.98 5.37
N ARG A 234 -7.14 12.33 4.11
CA ARG A 234 -7.45 13.73 3.73
C ARG A 234 -8.71 14.28 4.39
N GLU A 235 -9.66 13.42 4.73
CA GLU A 235 -10.83 13.79 5.53
C GLU A 235 -10.42 14.05 6.99
N ALA A 236 -9.56 13.21 7.54
CA ALA A 236 -9.02 13.31 8.90
C ALA A 236 -8.17 14.58 9.13
N GLU A 237 -7.41 15.04 8.12
CA GLU A 237 -6.66 16.31 8.17
C GLU A 237 -7.59 17.55 8.13
N LYS A 238 -8.78 17.44 7.52
CA LYS A 238 -9.73 18.55 7.39
C LYS A 238 -10.68 18.67 8.57
N ASP A 239 -11.06 17.54 9.16
CA ASP A 239 -12.04 17.47 10.22
C ASP A 239 -11.45 16.76 11.45
N ASN A 240 -11.18 17.56 12.49
CA ASN A 240 -10.65 17.06 13.75
C ASN A 240 -11.54 15.98 14.39
N SER A 241 -12.85 15.96 14.13
CA SER A 241 -13.76 14.94 14.67
C SER A 241 -13.56 13.57 14.00
N ARG A 242 -13.05 13.53 12.76
CA ARG A 242 -12.78 12.28 12.03
C ARG A 242 -11.33 11.83 12.15
N ARG A 243 -10.49 12.66 12.78
CA ARG A 243 -9.04 12.47 12.84
C ARG A 243 -8.64 11.10 13.38
N TRP A 244 -9.11 10.77 14.58
CA TRP A 244 -8.77 9.52 15.25
C TRP A 244 -9.59 8.35 14.72
N ALA A 245 -10.88 8.58 14.43
CA ALA A 245 -11.76 7.54 13.91
C ALA A 245 -11.25 6.96 12.58
N ASN A 246 -10.95 7.81 11.60
CA ASN A 246 -10.46 7.35 10.30
C ASN A 246 -9.11 6.63 10.40
N ALA A 247 -8.19 7.10 11.26
CA ALA A 247 -6.91 6.43 11.49
C ALA A 247 -7.07 5.08 12.20
N ALA A 248 -7.95 5.00 13.18
CA ALA A 248 -8.27 3.75 13.87
C ALA A 248 -8.89 2.72 12.91
N ILE A 249 -9.88 3.14 12.10
CA ILE A 249 -10.53 2.30 11.10
C ILE A 249 -9.50 1.82 10.07
N TRP A 250 -8.72 2.72 9.48
CA TRP A 250 -7.65 2.35 8.54
C TRP A 250 -6.73 1.29 9.15
N LYS A 251 -6.26 1.52 10.39
CA LYS A 251 -5.33 0.57 10.99
C LYS A 251 -5.96 -0.79 11.24
N PHE A 252 -7.21 -0.82 11.67
CA PHE A 252 -7.97 -2.06 11.81
C PHE A 252 -8.02 -2.83 10.48
N CYS A 253 -8.41 -2.15 9.40
CA CYS A 253 -8.49 -2.76 8.07
C CYS A 253 -7.12 -3.20 7.52
N ASP A 254 -6.05 -2.49 7.87
CA ASP A 254 -4.66 -2.84 7.51
C ASP A 254 -4.15 -4.07 8.30
N LEU A 255 -4.68 -4.30 9.51
CA LEU A 255 -4.37 -5.47 10.32
C LEU A 255 -5.23 -6.68 9.96
N ASP A 256 -6.51 -6.50 9.63
CA ASP A 256 -7.44 -7.53 9.12
C ASP A 256 -6.93 -8.03 7.76
N GLY A 257 -6.04 -9.01 7.80
CA GLY A 257 -5.28 -9.52 6.68
C GLY A 257 -6.06 -10.58 5.91
N HIS A 258 -5.37 -11.61 5.42
CA HIS A 258 -6.06 -12.73 4.77
C HIS A 258 -6.27 -13.89 5.76
N PRO A 259 -7.52 -14.40 5.92
CA PRO A 259 -8.74 -13.93 5.27
C PRO A 259 -9.29 -12.64 5.88
N HIS A 260 -9.84 -11.74 5.05
CA HIS A 260 -10.51 -10.54 5.55
C HIS A 260 -11.83 -10.94 6.19
N ASP A 261 -11.86 -11.10 7.51
CA ASP A 261 -13.00 -11.62 8.26
C ASP A 261 -13.55 -10.63 9.29
N ARG A 262 -13.15 -9.35 9.18
CA ARG A 262 -13.63 -8.22 10.00
C ARG A 262 -13.35 -8.40 11.49
N LYS A 263 -12.28 -9.12 11.80
CA LYS A 263 -11.74 -9.28 13.14
C LYS A 263 -10.22 -9.46 13.04
N VAL A 264 -9.51 -9.03 14.06
CA VAL A 264 -8.05 -9.07 14.07
C VAL A 264 -7.61 -10.12 15.09
N SER A 265 -6.94 -11.16 14.61
CA SER A 265 -6.36 -12.20 15.46
C SER A 265 -5.08 -11.73 16.16
N ARG A 266 -4.66 -12.48 17.20
CA ARG A 266 -3.34 -12.27 17.83
C ARG A 266 -2.16 -12.29 16.85
N HIS A 267 -2.26 -13.05 15.76
CA HIS A 267 -1.20 -13.11 14.76
C HIS A 267 -1.15 -11.84 13.91
N GLU A 268 -2.32 -11.28 13.59
CA GLU A 268 -2.45 -10.05 12.80
C GLU A 268 -2.04 -8.80 13.56
N LEU A 269 -2.08 -8.82 14.90
CA LEU A 269 -1.52 -7.75 15.74
C LEU A 269 0.00 -7.67 15.70
N PHE A 270 0.69 -8.69 15.17
CA PHE A 270 2.15 -8.77 15.18
C PHE A 270 2.87 -7.52 14.61
N PRO A 271 2.45 -6.91 13.48
CA PRO A 271 3.11 -5.75 12.89
C PRO A 271 3.07 -4.48 13.76
N ILE A 272 2.13 -4.37 14.71
CA ILE A 272 2.12 -3.26 15.68
C ILE A 272 2.74 -3.67 17.01
N ARG A 273 2.55 -4.91 17.45
CA ARG A 273 3.01 -5.38 18.75
C ARG A 273 4.53 -5.54 18.78
N ALA A 274 5.08 -6.38 17.92
CA ALA A 274 6.48 -6.79 18.00
C ALA A 274 7.50 -5.66 17.77
N PRO A 275 7.28 -4.69 16.84
CA PRO A 275 8.19 -3.56 16.68
C PRO A 275 8.15 -2.55 17.83
N LEU A 276 7.01 -2.42 18.52
CA LEU A 276 6.80 -1.38 19.53
C LEU A 276 6.94 -1.87 20.97
N LEU A 277 6.68 -3.13 21.27
CA LEU A 277 6.60 -3.67 22.65
C LEU A 277 7.80 -3.29 23.52
N ALA A 278 8.98 -3.32 22.94
CA ALA A 278 10.22 -3.03 23.67
C ALA A 278 10.38 -1.51 23.96
N LEU A 279 9.71 -0.65 23.20
CA LEU A 279 9.70 0.82 23.37
C LEU A 279 8.45 1.31 24.12
N GLU A 280 7.36 0.56 24.05
CA GLU A 280 6.04 0.88 24.57
C GLU A 280 5.50 -0.36 25.30
N HIS A 281 5.92 -0.55 26.54
CA HIS A 281 5.64 -1.74 27.36
C HIS A 281 4.15 -1.93 27.66
N CYS A 282 3.34 -0.88 27.50
CA CYS A 282 1.89 -0.94 27.68
C CYS A 282 1.14 -1.50 26.47
N ILE A 283 1.77 -1.68 25.30
CA ILE A 283 1.05 -2.10 24.09
C ILE A 283 0.42 -3.49 24.24
N GLN A 284 1.12 -4.44 24.86
CA GLN A 284 0.60 -5.78 25.05
C GLN A 284 -0.59 -5.82 26.02
N PRO A 285 -0.49 -5.32 27.27
CA PRO A 285 -1.64 -5.31 28.17
C PRO A 285 -2.80 -4.46 27.65
N PHE A 286 -2.54 -3.44 26.83
CA PHE A 286 -3.58 -2.69 26.13
C PHE A 286 -4.32 -3.58 25.13
N LEU A 287 -3.60 -4.22 24.20
CA LEU A 287 -4.20 -5.09 23.18
C LEU A 287 -4.93 -6.30 23.80
N ASP A 288 -4.35 -6.90 24.85
CA ASP A 288 -5.00 -7.97 25.60
C ASP A 288 -6.29 -7.49 26.29
N GLY A 289 -6.35 -6.22 26.69
CA GLY A 289 -7.54 -5.61 27.28
C GLY A 289 -8.61 -5.18 26.27
N CYS A 290 -8.28 -5.11 24.99
CA CYS A 290 -9.25 -4.79 23.94
C CYS A 290 -10.14 -5.97 23.56
N ASP A 291 -9.69 -7.21 23.79
CA ASP A 291 -10.46 -8.44 23.64
C ASP A 291 -11.42 -8.58 24.84
N ALA A 292 -12.58 -7.92 24.75
CA ALA A 292 -13.47 -7.71 25.90
C ALA A 292 -14.29 -8.96 26.23
N ASP A 293 -14.60 -9.78 25.23
CA ASP A 293 -15.28 -11.07 25.40
C ASP A 293 -14.31 -12.27 25.49
N ASN A 294 -13.00 -12.01 25.36
CA ASN A 294 -11.91 -12.97 25.50
C ASN A 294 -12.04 -14.14 24.51
N ASP A 295 -12.44 -13.85 23.28
CA ASP A 295 -12.55 -14.81 22.17
C ASP A 295 -11.24 -14.95 21.35
N HIS A 296 -10.20 -14.20 21.72
CA HIS A 296 -8.89 -14.10 21.06
C HIS A 296 -8.87 -13.37 19.72
N PHE A 297 -9.94 -12.67 19.40
CA PHE A 297 -10.04 -11.74 18.29
C PHE A 297 -10.37 -10.35 18.82
N ILE A 298 -10.10 -9.34 18.00
CA ILE A 298 -10.52 -7.96 18.26
C ILE A 298 -11.41 -7.54 17.10
N THR A 299 -12.65 -7.22 17.39
CA THR A 299 -13.59 -6.65 16.41
C THR A 299 -13.36 -5.15 16.21
N LEU A 300 -13.94 -4.56 15.16
CA LEU A 300 -13.83 -3.12 14.91
C LEU A 300 -14.41 -2.29 16.07
N GLN A 301 -15.50 -2.78 16.66
CA GLN A 301 -16.18 -2.14 17.79
C GLN A 301 -15.31 -2.18 19.05
N GLU A 302 -14.71 -3.32 19.35
CA GLU A 302 -13.76 -3.46 20.46
C GLU A 302 -12.54 -2.55 20.26
N TRP A 303 -11.92 -2.61 19.08
CA TRP A 303 -10.78 -1.76 18.73
C TRP A 303 -11.08 -0.27 18.90
N GLY A 304 -12.20 0.19 18.35
CA GLY A 304 -12.62 1.59 18.45
C GLY A 304 -12.92 2.02 19.89
N THR A 305 -13.63 1.17 20.64
CA THR A 305 -13.92 1.42 22.07
C THR A 305 -12.64 1.50 22.89
N CYS A 306 -11.68 0.60 22.62
CA CYS A 306 -10.39 0.56 23.27
C CYS A 306 -9.57 1.84 23.04
N LEU A 307 -9.73 2.47 21.87
CA LEU A 307 -9.11 3.75 21.52
C LEU A 307 -9.91 4.98 21.99
N GLU A 308 -10.94 4.77 22.82
CA GLU A 308 -11.83 5.80 23.37
C GLU A 308 -12.63 6.56 22.29
N LEU A 309 -13.03 5.87 21.22
CA LEU A 309 -13.97 6.39 20.21
C LEU A 309 -15.41 6.12 20.65
N THR A 310 -16.34 6.99 20.22
CA THR A 310 -17.77 6.75 20.45
C THR A 310 -18.34 5.80 19.40
N GLU A 311 -19.44 5.11 19.73
CA GLU A 311 -20.08 4.17 18.79
C GLU A 311 -20.48 4.83 17.48
N GLU A 312 -20.85 6.12 17.49
CA GLU A 312 -21.23 6.86 16.30
C GLU A 312 -20.04 7.21 15.40
N GLU A 313 -18.82 7.21 15.95
CA GLU A 313 -17.58 7.44 15.21
C GLU A 313 -17.06 6.16 14.52
N ILE A 314 -17.44 4.98 15.05
CA ILE A 314 -16.98 3.67 14.59
C ILE A 314 -17.85 3.19 13.42
N GLU A 315 -17.46 3.61 12.22
CA GLU A 315 -18.07 3.19 10.96
C GLU A 315 -17.14 2.20 10.23
N ASP A 316 -17.65 1.04 9.78
CA ASP A 316 -16.87 0.15 8.90
C ASP A 316 -16.66 0.85 7.54
N LYS A 317 -15.42 1.26 7.30
CA LYS A 317 -14.93 1.83 6.06
C LYS A 317 -13.72 1.06 5.57
N CYS A 318 -13.69 -0.25 5.71
CA CYS A 318 -12.62 -1.04 5.10
C CYS A 318 -12.85 -1.17 3.59
N ASP A 319 -11.76 -1.28 2.83
CA ASP A 319 -11.82 -1.62 1.42
C ASP A 319 -12.39 -3.04 1.24
N ASP A 320 -13.34 -3.22 0.34
CA ASP A 320 -13.80 -4.55 -0.07
C ASP A 320 -12.74 -5.16 -1.00
N VAL A 321 -11.67 -5.74 -0.43
CA VAL A 321 -10.59 -6.43 -1.19
C VAL A 321 -11.12 -7.67 -1.96
N ARG A 322 -12.41 -7.99 -1.82
CA ARG A 322 -13.12 -9.06 -2.56
C ARG A 322 -12.99 -8.92 -4.08
N ASP A 323 -12.82 -7.71 -4.60
CA ASP A 323 -12.83 -7.46 -6.05
C ASP A 323 -11.45 -7.57 -6.75
N GLU A 324 -10.34 -7.58 -6.00
CA GLU A 324 -8.99 -7.65 -6.62
C GLU A 324 -8.49 -9.09 -6.80
N ALA A 325 -8.88 -10.02 -5.92
CA ALA A 325 -8.49 -11.43 -6.04
C ALA A 325 -9.27 -12.20 -7.13
N GLU A 326 -10.46 -11.73 -7.55
CA GLU A 326 -11.23 -12.34 -8.64
C GLU A 326 -10.91 -11.74 -10.03
N ASN A 327 -10.19 -10.62 -10.11
CA ASN A 327 -9.85 -9.94 -11.37
C ASN A 327 -8.36 -10.00 -11.76
N GLY A 328 -7.58 -10.85 -11.09
CA GLY A 328 -6.18 -11.14 -11.46
C GLY A 328 -6.08 -12.01 -12.71
N LEU A 329 -5.96 -11.36 -13.87
CA LEU A 329 -5.62 -11.92 -15.18
C LEU A 329 -4.28 -12.69 -15.20
#